data_AF-A0A2H6IE38-F1
#
_entry.id   AF-A0A2H6IE38-F1
#
_cell.length_a   1.000
_cell.length_b   1.000
_cell.length_c   1.000
_cell.angle_alpha   90.00
_cell.angle_beta   90.00
_cell.angle_gamma   90.00
#
_symmetry.space_group_name_H-M   'P 1'
#
loop_
_entity.id
_entity.type
_entity.pdbx_description
1 polymer ?
#
loop_
_entity_poly.entity_id
_entity_poly.type
_entity_poly.pdbx_seq_one_letter_code
_entity_poly.pdbx_strand_id
1 'polypeptide(L)' 'MKIRCPICKTLTTWEENPCRPFCSERCKLIDLGTWAADEYSIPGDNAGMHDNEEPPRETA' A
#
# COMPACT_ATOMS: atom_id res chain seq x y z
N MET A 1 16.29 -17.85 6.39
CA MET A 1 16.44 -16.36 6.42
C MET A 1 15.56 -15.71 7.50
N LYS A 2 16.06 -14.70 8.24
CA LYS A 2 15.27 -13.93 9.24
C LYS A 2 14.75 -12.61 8.63
N ILE A 3 13.52 -12.23 8.97
CA ILE A 3 12.86 -11.00 8.50
C ILE A 3 12.10 -10.31 9.64
N ARG A 4 11.80 -9.02 9.53
CA ARG A 4 10.92 -8.32 10.49
C ARG A 4 9.48 -8.35 10.01
N CYS A 5 8.55 -8.66 10.90
CA CYS A 5 7.12 -8.53 10.62
C CYS A 5 6.79 -7.06 10.29
N PRO A 6 6.07 -6.77 9.18
CA PRO A 6 5.76 -5.40 8.80
C PRO A 6 4.82 -4.70 9.78
N ILE A 7 3.95 -5.46 10.47
CA ILE A 7 2.95 -4.94 11.41
C ILE A 7 3.54 -4.60 12.79
N CYS A 8 4.18 -5.57 13.45
CA CYS A 8 4.63 -5.39 14.84
C CYS A 8 6.17 -5.33 15.00
N LYS A 9 6.91 -5.43 13.89
CA LYS A 9 8.40 -5.39 13.84
C LYS A 9 9.13 -6.54 14.56
N THR A 10 8.40 -7.53 15.09
CA THR A 10 8.98 -8.75 15.67
C THR A 10 9.80 -9.51 14.63
N LEU A 11 10.96 -10.02 15.03
CA LEU A 11 11.83 -10.83 14.15
C LEU A 11 11.24 -12.23 13.99
N THR A 12 11.02 -12.67 12.74
CA THR A 12 10.49 -14.00 12.40
C THR A 12 11.34 -14.68 11.32
N THR A 13 11.06 -15.94 11.02
CA THR A 13 11.70 -16.72 9.95
C THR A 13 10.89 -16.64 8.66
N TRP A 14 11.59 -16.73 7.53
CA TRP A 14 10.99 -16.95 6.21
C TRP A 14 10.61 -18.42 6.02
N GLU A 15 11.52 -19.32 6.37
CA GLU A 15 11.32 -20.77 6.37
C GLU A 15 10.42 -21.19 7.54
N GLU A 16 9.60 -22.22 7.31
CA GLU A 16 8.72 -22.83 8.32
C GLU A 16 7.71 -21.87 8.99
N ASN A 17 7.47 -20.70 8.39
CA ASN A 17 6.48 -19.73 8.84
C ASN A 17 5.29 -19.70 7.87
N PRO A 18 4.11 -20.22 8.23
CA PRO A 18 2.92 -20.21 7.37
C PRO A 18 2.31 -18.81 7.22
N CYS A 19 2.61 -17.90 8.14
CA CYS A 19 2.09 -16.53 8.15
C CYS A 19 3.07 -15.53 7.53
N ARG A 20 4.16 -15.96 6.89
CA ARG A 20 5.14 -15.07 6.24
C ARG A 20 4.44 -14.05 5.29
N PRO A 21 4.86 -12.77 5.28
CA PRO A 21 5.99 -12.18 6.00
C PRO A 21 5.68 -11.79 7.46
N PHE A 22 4.50 -12.10 7.97
CA PHE A 22 4.06 -11.75 9.32
C PHE A 22 4.57 -12.75 10.38
N CYS A 23 4.60 -12.33 11.65
CA CYS A 23 5.01 -13.22 12.74
C CYS A 23 3.87 -14.12 13.25
N SER A 24 2.60 -13.83 12.91
CA SER A 24 1.43 -14.60 13.34
C SER A 24 0.20 -14.29 12.49
N GLU A 25 -0.83 -15.12 12.60
CA GLU A 25 -2.13 -14.92 11.95
C GLU A 25 -2.79 -13.61 12.35
N ARG A 26 -2.67 -13.20 13.62
CA ARG A 26 -3.14 -11.89 14.09
C ARG A 26 -2.57 -10.74 13.27
N CYS A 27 -1.26 -10.74 13.01
CA CYS A 27 -0.63 -9.67 12.23
C CYS A 27 -1.07 -9.71 10.76
N LYS A 28 -1.28 -10.90 10.19
CA LYS A 28 -1.84 -11.05 8.84
C LYS A 28 -3.26 -10.47 8.74
N LEU A 29 -4.11 -10.70 9.74
CA LEU A 29 -5.47 -10.18 9.76
C LEU A 29 -5.52 -8.66 9.99
N ILE A 30 -4.61 -8.11 10.80
CA ILE A 30 -4.49 -6.65 10.98
C ILE A 30 -4.13 -5.99 9.65
N ASP A 31 -3.12 -6.48 8.94
CA ASP A 31 -2.72 -5.96 7.63
C ASP A 31 -3.90 -5.97 6.65
N LEU A 32 -4.61 -7.10 6.57
CA LEU A 32 -5.81 -7.23 5.75
C LEU A 32 -6.91 -6.23 6.15
N GLY A 33 -7.10 -5.99 7.45
CA GLY A 33 -8.05 -5.01 7.96
C GLY A 33 -7.69 -3.58 7.55
N THR A 34 -6.41 -3.20 7.65
CA THR A 34 -5.90 -1.88 7.23
C THR A 34 -6.10 -1.67 5.72
N TRP A 35 -5.90 -2.71 4.90
CA TRP A 35 -6.25 -2.67 3.48
C TRP A 35 -7.75 -2.49 3.25
N ALA A 36 -8.59 -3.29 3.93
CA ALA A 36 -10.03 -3.23 3.78
C ALA A 36 -10.64 -1.88 4.25
N ALA A 37 -9.92 -1.16 5.12
CA ALA A 37 -10.30 0.15 5.62
C ALA A 37 -9.77 1.32 4.77
N ASP A 38 -9.09 1.06 3.65
CA ASP A 38 -8.42 2.07 2.81
C ASP A 38 -7.45 2.98 3.61
N GLU A 39 -6.85 2.46 4.67
CA GLU A 39 -5.90 3.20 5.52
C GLU A 39 -4.49 3.26 4.91
N TYR A 40 -4.16 2.34 4.00
CA TYR A 40 -2.92 2.40 3.24
C TYR A 40 -3.05 3.38 2.08
N SER A 41 -2.36 4.52 2.17
CA SER A 41 -2.28 5.52 1.11
C SER A 41 -0.83 5.78 0.71
N ILE A 42 -0.59 5.95 -0.59
CA ILE A 42 0.65 6.53 -1.09
C ILE A 42 0.36 8.02 -1.33
N PRO A 43 1.10 8.95 -0.71
CA PRO A 43 0.96 10.36 -1.00
C PRO A 43 1.15 10.60 -2.50
N GLY A 44 0.17 11.22 -3.14
CA GLY A 44 0.33 11.69 -4.51
C GLY A 44 1.20 12.92 -4.55
N ASP A 45 2.04 13.06 -5.57
CA ASP A 45 2.51 14.38 -5.95
C ASP A 45 1.29 15.22 -6.34
N ASN A 46 1.29 16.52 -6.01
CA ASN A 46 0.30 17.43 -6.56
C ASN A 46 0.45 17.40 -8.07
N ALA A 47 -0.33 16.56 -8.75
CA ALA A 47 -0.44 16.58 -10.20
C ALA A 47 -0.91 18.00 -10.51
N GLY A 48 0.02 18.84 -10.99
CA GLY A 48 -0.26 20.23 -11.30
C GLY A 48 -1.54 20.26 -12.11
N MET A 49 -2.49 21.09 -11.68
CA MET A 49 -3.72 21.38 -12.40
C MET A 49 -3.32 21.72 -13.84
N HIS A 50 -3.37 20.74 -14.73
CA HIS A 50 -3.21 20.99 -16.15
C HIS A 50 -4.59 21.44 -16.57
N ASP A 51 -4.80 22.76 -16.54
CA ASP A 51 -5.94 23.39 -17.18
C ASP A 51 -5.95 22.87 -18.62
N ASN A 52 -6.89 21.99 -18.93
CA ASN A 52 -7.14 21.57 -20.31
C ASN A 52 -7.76 22.78 -21.02
N GLU A 53 -6.92 23.69 -21.51
CA GLU A 53 -7.36 24.72 -22.43
C GLU A 53 -7.60 24.04 -23.78
N GLU A 54 -8.88 23.74 -24.07
CA GLU A 54 -9.34 23.24 -25.37
C GLU A 54 -8.82 24.20 -26.46
N PRO A 55 -8.13 23.71 -27.51
CA PRO A 55 -7.70 24.60 -28.60
C PRO A 55 -8.93 25.23 -29.28
N PRO A 56 -8.82 26.47 -29.81
CA PRO A 56 -9.97 27.14 -30.40
C PRO A 56 -10.53 26.31 -31.55
N ARG A 57 -11.84 26.04 -31.52
CA ARG A 57 -12.52 25.35 -32.62
C ARG A 57 -12.49 26.25 -33.86
N GLU A 58 -11.77 25.83 -34.89
CA GLU A 58 -11.84 26.47 -36.21
C GLU A 58 -13.27 26.35 -36.74
N THR A 59 -13.96 27.48 -36.84
CA THR A 59 -15.22 27.58 -37.60
C THR A 59 -14.87 27.70 -39.08
N ALA A 60 -15.37 26.75 -39.87
CA ALA A 60 -15.27 26.73 -41.33
C ALA A 60 -15.94 27.94 -42.01
#